data_AF-A0A353GVL4-F1
#
_entry.id   AF-A0A353GVL4-F1
#
_cell.length_a   1.000
_cell.length_b   1.000
_cell.length_c   1.000
_cell.angle_alpha   90.00
_cell.angle_beta   90.00
_cell.angle_gamma   90.00
#
_symmetry.space_group_name_H-M   'P 1'
#
loop_
_entity.id
_entity.type
_entity.pdbx_description
1 polymer ?
#
loop_
_entity_poly.entity_id
_entity_poly.type
_entity_poly.pdbx_seq_one_letter_code
_entity_poly.pdbx_strand_id
1 'polypeptide(L)' 'AQIDLAKENLWMTQSRFHDGLSTNMDVLDAEFALDQASNSYYSGVSAYLTALAKLDYVMGKD' A
#
# COMPACT_ATOMS: atom_id res chain seq x y z
N ALA A 1 -8.45 4.95 1.08
CA ALA A 1 -7.97 3.55 0.97
C ALA A 1 -6.91 3.28 2.04
N GLN A 2 -6.54 2.02 2.30
CA GLN A 2 -5.49 1.65 3.29
C GLN A 2 -4.16 2.39 3.01
N ILE A 3 -3.84 2.61 1.72
CA ILE A 3 -2.68 3.39 1.29
C ILE A 3 -2.74 4.84 1.76
N ASP A 4 -3.89 5.51 1.66
CA ASP A 4 -4.02 6.92 2.02
C ASP A 4 -3.83 7.12 3.53
N LEU A 5 -4.34 6.19 4.34
CA LEU A 5 -4.10 6.19 5.78
C LEU A 5 -2.62 5.99 6.11
N ALA A 6 -1.93 5.08 5.40
CA ALA A 6 -0.51 4.85 5.61
C ALA A 6 0.34 6.07 5.18
N LYS A 7 -0.04 6.78 4.10
CA LYS A 7 0.60 8.03 3.69
C LYS A 7 0.44 9.13 4.73
N GLU A 8 -0.78 9.30 5.25
CA GLU A 8 -1.06 10.30 6.29
C GLU A 8 -0.28 9.98 7.57
N ASN A 9 -0.22 8.70 7.96
CA ASN A 9 0.55 8.28 9.13
C ASN A 9 2.06 8.54 8.96
N LEU A 10 2.62 8.27 7.78
CA LEU A 10 4.01 8.59 7.47
C LEU A 10 4.27 10.10 7.56
N TRP A 11 3.40 10.92 6.97
CA TRP A 11 3.53 12.37 7.02
C TRP A 11 3.49 12.90 8.47
N MET A 12 2.53 12.44 9.27
CA MET A 12 2.42 12.78 10.69
C MET A 12 3.68 12.37 11.48
N THR A 13 4.21 11.18 11.21
CA THR A 13 5.39 10.64 11.91
C THR A 13 6.65 11.39 11.53
N GLN A 14 6.82 11.74 10.24
CA GLN A 14 7.91 12.60 9.78
C GLN A 14 7.85 14.00 10.38
N SER A 15 6.66 14.58 10.52
CA SER A 15 6.49 15.88 11.20
C SER A 15 6.92 15.79 12.67
N ARG A 16 6.49 14.75 13.39
CA ARG A 16 6.89 14.54 14.79
C ARG A 16 8.38 14.28 14.93
N PHE A 17 8.98 13.53 14.01
CA PHE A 17 10.42 13.29 13.98
C PHE A 17 11.19 14.61 13.79
N HIS A 18 10.72 15.48 12.89
CA HIS A 18 11.32 16.80 12.68
C HIS A 18 11.26 17.69 13.94
N ASP A 19 10.17 17.59 14.70
CA ASP A 19 10.00 18.28 15.97
C ASP A 19 10.76 17.62 17.14
N GLY A 20 11.49 16.53 16.90
CA GLY A 20 12.20 15.75 17.94
C GLY A 20 11.29 14.93 18.85
N LEU A 21 10.02 14.75 18.46
CA LEU A 21 8.98 14.03 19.19
C LEU A 21 8.82 12.57 18.76
N SER A 22 9.57 12.13 17.75
CA SER A 22 9.63 10.75 17.28
C SER A 22 11.08 10.34 17.01
N THR A 23 11.30 9.04 16.86
CA THR A 23 12.59 8.45 16.53
C THR A 23 12.69 8.10 15.05
N ASN A 24 13.91 7.88 14.57
CA ASN A 24 14.13 7.34 13.22
C ASN A 24 13.45 5.97 13.02
N MET A 25 13.31 5.18 14.09
CA MET A 25 12.68 3.87 14.03
C MET A 25 11.17 3.99 13.73
N ASP A 26 10.49 4.97 14.34
CA ASP A 26 9.07 5.22 14.06
C ASP A 26 8.83 5.62 12.61
N VAL A 27 9.74 6.43 12.04
CA VAL A 27 9.67 6.82 10.62
C VAL A 27 9.84 5.59 9.73
N LEU A 28 10.84 4.76 10.00
CA LEU A 28 11.07 3.52 9.24
C LEU A 28 9.87 2.56 9.31
N ASP A 29 9.24 2.42 10.48
CA ASP A 29 8.04 1.59 10.64
C ASP A 29 6.86 2.16 9.84
N ALA A 30 6.70 3.49 9.81
CA ALA A 30 5.66 4.14 9.02
C ALA A 30 5.90 4.00 7.50
N GLU A 31 7.16 4.09 7.04
CA GLU A 31 7.55 3.82 5.65
C GLU A 31 7.26 2.37 5.28
N PHE A 32 7.66 1.42 6.13
CA PHE A 32 7.39 0.00 5.92
C PHE A 32 5.89 -0.33 5.86
N ALA A 33 5.07 0.33 6.67
CA ALA A 33 3.61 0.20 6.61
C ALA A 33 3.03 0.71 5.28
N LEU A 34 3.56 1.82 4.74
CA LEU A 34 3.16 2.35 3.44
C LEU A 34 3.55 1.40 2.29
N ASP A 35 4.74 0.81 2.36
CA ASP A 35 5.20 -0.16 1.37
C ASP A 35 4.32 -1.42 1.37
N GLN A 36 3.97 -1.94 2.55
CA GLN A 36 3.05 -3.08 2.67
C GLN A 36 1.66 -2.77 2.10
N ALA A 37 1.12 -1.58 2.39
CA ALA A 37 -0.17 -1.16 1.85
C ALA A 37 -0.13 -1.05 0.32
N SER A 38 0.97 -0.53 -0.23
CA SER A 38 1.20 -0.41 -1.67
C SER A 38 1.29 -1.79 -2.35
N ASN A 39 2.08 -2.69 -1.78
CA ASN A 39 2.21 -4.06 -2.27
C ASN A 39 0.88 -4.82 -2.26
N SER A 40 0.09 -4.65 -1.20
CA SER A 40 -1.23 -5.27 -1.08
C SER A 40 -2.20 -4.77 -2.16
N TYR A 41 -2.18 -3.46 -2.44
CA TYR A 41 -2.99 -2.88 -3.51
C TYR A 41 -2.62 -3.42 -4.89
N TYR A 42 -1.33 -3.38 -5.25
CA TYR A 42 -0.88 -3.89 -6.56
C TYR A 42 -1.13 -5.39 -6.71
N SER A 43 -0.96 -6.16 -5.63
CA SER A 43 -1.31 -7.59 -5.62
C SER A 43 -2.81 -7.80 -5.87
N GLY A 44 -3.67 -6.98 -5.26
CA GLY A 44 -5.11 -7.00 -5.50
C GLY A 44 -5.48 -6.66 -6.95
N VAL A 45 -4.85 -5.63 -7.52
CA VAL A 45 -5.05 -5.25 -8.94
C VAL A 45 -4.62 -6.40 -9.87
N SER A 46 -3.46 -6.99 -9.63
CA SER A 46 -2.96 -8.12 -10.42
C SER A 46 -3.90 -9.35 -10.32
N ALA A 47 -4.37 -9.67 -9.12
CA ALA A 47 -5.32 -10.75 -8.91
C ALA A 47 -6.66 -10.49 -9.64
N TYR A 48 -7.16 -9.25 -9.60
CA TYR A 48 -8.36 -8.86 -10.33
C TYR A 48 -8.20 -9.02 -11.85
N LEU A 49 -7.10 -8.52 -12.43
CA LEU A 49 -6.82 -8.68 -13.86
C LEU A 49 -6.68 -10.14 -14.26
N THR A 50 -6.03 -10.95 -13.42
CA THR A 50 -5.91 -12.39 -13.64
C THR A 50 -7.29 -13.07 -13.60
N ALA A 51 -8.16 -12.66 -12.67
CA ALA A 51 -9.52 -13.19 -12.57
C ALA A 51 -10.37 -12.82 -13.80
N LEU A 52 -10.23 -11.59 -14.31
CA LEU A 52 -10.88 -11.17 -15.56
C LEU A 52 -10.40 -11.99 -16.75
N ALA A 53 -9.09 -12.14 -16.94
CA ALA A 53 -8.54 -12.94 -18.03
C ALA A 53 -9.02 -14.41 -17.97
N LYS A 54 -9.09 -14.99 -16.77
CA LYS A 54 -9.66 -16.34 -16.58
C LYS A 54 -11.14 -16.40 -16.92
N LEU A 55 -11.90 -15.37 -16.55
CA LEU A 55 -13.32 -15.28 -16.88
C LEU A 55 -13.52 -15.23 -18.40
N ASP A 56 -12.77 -14.39 -19.11
CA ASP A 56 -12.83 -14.28 -20.57
C ASP A 56 -12.48 -15.61 -21.26
N TYR A 57 -11.42 -16.27 -20.79
CA TYR A 57 -11.01 -17.59 -21.28
C TYR A 57 -12.12 -18.65 -21.11
N VAL A 58 -12.74 -18.73 -19.93
CA VAL A 58 -13.82 -19.69 -19.65
C VAL A 58 -15.09 -19.34 -20.44
N MET A 59 -15.32 -18.06 -20.71
CA MET A 59 -16.43 -17.60 -21.55
C MET A 59 -16.20 -17.83 -23.05
N GLY A 60 -15.01 -18.31 -23.45
CA GLY A 60 -14.67 -18.54 -24.86
C GLY A 60 -14.47 -17.25 -25.66
N LYS A 61 -14.15 -16.14 -24.98
CA LYS A 61 -13.64 -14.93 -25.61
C LYS A 61 -12.12 -15.06 -25.77
N ASP A 62 -11.72 -15.77 -26.82
CA ASP A 62 -10.36 -15.71 -27.39
C ASP A 62 -10.48 -15.20 -28.83
#